data_AF-A0A8T6YD11-F1
#
_entry.id   AF-A0A8T6YD11-F1
#
_cell.length_a   1.000
_cell.length_b   1.000
_cell.length_c   1.000
_cell.angle_alpha   90.00
_cell.angle_beta   90.00
_cell.angle_gamma   90.00
#
_symmetry.space_group_name_H-M   'P 1'
#
loop_
_entity.id
_entity.type
_entity.pdbx_description
1 polymer ?
#
loop_
_entity_poly.entity_id
_entity_poly.type
_entity_poly.pdbx_seq_one_letter_code
_entity_poly.pdbx_strand_id
1 'polypeptide(L)' 'MSVLAEGECYVSELAKYVGISRPLLYLHLKKLENAGLVESEIRHFEEPPYTKKFYKAKNFELILSLDRIKELNK' A
#
# COMPACT_ATOMS: atom_id res chain seq x y z
N MET A 1 5.25 2.39 5.75
CA MET A 1 4.90 0.96 5.67
C MET A 1 4.31 0.41 6.97
N SER A 2 4.67 0.87 8.19
CA SER A 2 4.03 0.30 9.40
C SER A 2 2.53 0.63 9.51
N VAL A 3 2.08 1.78 9.01
CA VAL A 3 0.65 2.17 9.02
C VAL A 3 -0.28 1.16 8.34
N LEU A 4 0.17 0.52 7.25
CA LEU A 4 -0.63 -0.52 6.57
C LEU A 4 -0.51 -1.90 7.24
N ALA A 5 0.52 -2.09 8.07
CA ALA A 5 0.70 -3.30 8.88
C ALA A 5 -0.13 -3.26 10.16
N GLU A 6 -0.41 -2.06 10.68
CA GLU A 6 -1.24 -1.84 11.87
C GLU A 6 -2.75 -1.79 11.55
N GLY A 7 -3.14 -1.60 10.29
CA GLY A 7 -4.55 -1.60 9.88
C GLY A 7 -4.80 -1.13 8.45
N GLU A 8 -6.09 -1.03 8.12
CA GLU A 8 -6.54 -0.45 6.86
C GLU A 8 -6.42 1.07 6.91
N CYS A 9 -5.96 1.69 5.82
CA CYS A 9 -5.74 3.13 5.79
C CYS A 9 -6.37 3.77 4.56
N TYR A 10 -6.98 4.94 4.76
CA TYR A 10 -7.56 5.72 3.68
C TYR A 10 -6.47 6.50 2.93
N VAL A 11 -6.51 6.50 1.59
CA VAL A 11 -5.47 7.09 0.72
C VAL A 11 -5.12 8.53 1.10
N SER A 12 -6.12 9.33 1.47
CA SER A 12 -5.89 10.74 1.75
C SER A 12 -5.14 10.98 3.07
N GLU A 13 -5.31 10.11 4.07
CA GLU A 13 -4.60 10.16 5.34
C GLU A 13 -3.18 9.59 5.17
N LEU A 14 -3.06 8.50 4.41
CA LEU A 14 -1.78 7.89 4.09
C LEU A 14 -0.86 8.86 3.34
N ALA A 15 -1.40 9.68 2.42
CA ALA A 15 -0.61 10.68 1.71
C ALA A 15 -0.04 11.75 2.66
N LYS A 16 -0.84 12.20 3.64
CA LYS A 16 -0.40 13.14 4.68
C LYS A 16 0.66 12.51 5.58
N TYR A 17 0.45 11.26 5.99
CA TYR A 17 1.37 10.53 6.85
C TYR A 17 2.74 10.29 6.19
N VAL A 18 2.75 9.88 4.92
CA VAL A 18 3.97 9.59 4.16
C VAL A 18 4.64 10.88 3.65
N GLY A 19 3.93 12.02 3.67
CA GLY A 19 4.47 13.31 3.24
C GLY A 19 4.64 13.43 1.72
N ILE A 20 3.83 12.71 0.94
CA ILE A 20 3.90 12.71 -0.53
C ILE A 20 2.56 13.11 -1.17
N SER A 21 2.60 13.51 -2.44
CA SER A 21 1.40 13.85 -3.18
C SER A 21 0.49 12.63 -3.38
N ARG A 22 -0.83 12.85 -3.42
CA ARG A 22 -1.83 11.78 -3.65
C ARG A 22 -1.58 11.02 -4.97
N PRO A 23 -1.26 11.67 -6.11
CA PRO A 23 -0.96 10.95 -7.35
C PRO A 23 0.27 10.04 -7.22
N LEU A 24 1.33 10.51 -6.54
CA LEU A 24 2.54 9.72 -6.32
C LEU A 24 2.26 8.52 -5.42
N LEU A 25 1.52 8.73 -4.33
CA LEU A 25 1.09 7.64 -3.47
C LEU A 25 0.27 6.60 -4.24
N TYR A 26 -0.65 7.04 -5.11
CA TYR A 26 -1.46 6.12 -5.92
C TYR A 26 -0.59 5.26 -6.84
N LEU A 27 0.45 5.85 -7.45
CA LEU A 27 1.41 5.12 -8.28
C LEU A 27 2.15 4.05 -7.46
N HIS A 28 2.61 4.38 -6.26
CA HIS A 28 3.29 3.43 -5.37
C HIS A 28 2.35 2.32 -4.91
N LEU A 29 1.15 2.66 -4.44
CA LEU A 29 0.15 1.69 -4.00
C LEU A 29 -0.24 0.73 -5.13
N LYS A 30 -0.38 1.23 -6.37
CA LYS A 30 -0.65 0.38 -7.53
C LYS A 30 0.51 -0.58 -7.82
N LYS A 31 1.76 -0.16 -7.68
CA LYS A 31 2.92 -1.06 -7.81
C LYS A 31 2.91 -2.14 -6.73
N LEU A 32 2.61 -1.78 -5.49
CA LEU A 32 2.52 -2.72 -4.37
C LEU A 32 1.35 -3.70 -4.52
N GLU A 33 0.20 -3.22 -5.01
CA GLU A 33 -0.97 -4.05 -5.34
C GLU A 33 -0.65 -5.05 -6.45
N ASN A 34 -0.02 -4.60 -7.54
CA ASN A 34 0.44 -5.47 -8.62
C ASN A 34 1.50 -6.50 -8.17
N ALA A 35 2.32 -6.15 -7.18
CA ALA A 35 3.29 -7.05 -6.57
C ALA A 35 2.65 -8.01 -5.53
N GLY A 36 1.35 -7.90 -5.28
CA GLY A 36 0.64 -8.73 -4.30
C GLY A 36 0.98 -8.42 -2.83
N LEU A 37 1.56 -7.25 -2.56
CA LEU A 37 1.96 -6.84 -1.20
C LEU A 37 0.85 -6.09 -0.46
N VAL A 38 -0.09 -5.50 -1.21
CA VAL A 38 -1.18 -4.69 -0.69
C VAL A 38 -2.47 -5.09 -1.41
N GLU A 39 -3.61 -5.01 -0.73
CA GLU A 39 -4.94 -5.14 -1.30
C GLU A 39 -5.74 -3.85 -1.10
N SER A 40 -6.76 -3.64 -1.93
CA SER A 40 -7.64 -2.48 -1.81
C SER A 40 -9.12 -2.85 -1.84
N GLU A 41 -9.90 -2.08 -1.10
CA GLU A 41 -11.35 -2.24 -0.99
C GLU A 41 -12.02 -0.89 -1.23
N ILE A 42 -13.10 -0.90 -2.00
CA ILE A 42 -13.93 0.29 -2.22
C ILE A 42 -15.17 0.17 -1.33
N ARG A 43 -15.34 1.12 -0.42
CA ARG A 43 -16.52 1.21 0.45
C ARG A 43 -17.37 2.42 0.11
N HIS A 44 -18.68 2.24 0.19
CA HIS A 44 -19.66 3.29 -0.03
C HIS A 44 -20.05 3.95 1.30
N PHE A 45 -20.25 5.26 1.24
CA PHE A 45 -20.61 6.07 2.40
C PHE A 45 -21.82 6.94 2.06
N GLU A 46 -22.60 7.27 3.08
CA GLU A 46 -23.79 8.13 2.96
C GLU A 46 -23.39 9.61 2.73
N GLU A 47 -22.20 10.00 3.19
CA GLU A 47 -21.68 11.36 3.04
C GLU A 47 -20.62 11.46 1.93
N PRO A 48 -20.54 12.61 1.22
CA PRO A 48 -19.46 12.87 0.26
C PRO A 48 -18.07 12.84 0.92
N PRO A 49 -17.06 12.19 0.31
CA PRO A 49 -17.15 11.41 -0.92
C PRO A 49 -17.85 10.06 -0.68
N TYR A 50 -18.90 9.79 -1.47
CA TYR A 50 -19.74 8.59 -1.39
C TYR A 50 -18.99 7.28 -1.61
N THR A 51 -17.74 7.36 -2.05
CA THR A 51 -16.88 6.21 -2.33
C THR A 51 -15.49 6.50 -1.80
N LYS A 52 -15.00 5.64 -0.90
CA LYS A 52 -13.64 5.73 -0.37
C LYS A 52 -12.91 4.41 -0.64
N LYS A 53 -11.69 4.53 -1.18
CA LYS A 53 -10.80 3.40 -1.42
C LYS A 53 -9.86 3.24 -0.22
N PHE A 54 -9.93 2.08 0.42
CA PHE A 54 -9.08 1.66 1.52
C PHE A 54 -7.99 0.74 0.99
N TYR A 55 -6.83 0.78 1.64
CA TYR A 55 -5.71 -0.09 1.34
C TYR A 55 -5.28 -0.80 2.62
N LYS A 56 -4.86 -2.06 2.49
CA LYS A 56 -4.37 -2.89 3.58
C LYS A 56 -3.16 -3.71 3.12
N ALA A 57 -2.16 -3.89 3.98
CA ALA A 57 -1.05 -4.79 3.66
C ALA A 57 -1.55 -6.24 3.66
N LYS A 58 -1.13 -7.01 2.66
CA LYS A 58 -1.32 -8.46 2.68
C LYS A 58 -0.28 -9.07 3.60
N ASN A 59 -0.55 -10.27 4.13
CA ASN A 59 0.48 -10.99 4.85
C ASN A 59 1.52 -11.51 3.84
N PHE A 60 2.75 -11.00 3.93
CA PHE A 60 3.86 -11.43 3.09
C PHE A 60 5.12 -11.53 3.94
N GLU A 61 6.04 -12.40 3.54
CA GLU A 61 7.31 -12.59 4.22
C GLU A 61 8.45 -12.11 3.32
N LEU A 62 9.39 -11.38 3.92
CA LEU A 62 10.65 -11.03 3.27
C LEU A 62 11.71 -12.05 3.67
N ILE A 63 11.99 -13.00 2.79
CA ILE A 63 13.04 -14.00 3.01
C ILE A 63 14.35 -13.47 2.42
N LEU A 64 15.31 -13.18 3.28
CA LEU A 64 16.66 -12.76 2.90
C LEU A 64 17.61 -13.96 2.96
N SER A 65 18.24 -14.29 1.83
CA SER A 65 19.31 -15.30 1.75
C SER A 65 20.48 -14.78 0.93
N LEU A 66 21.67 -15.33 1.16
CA LEU A 66 22.87 -14.98 0.39
C LEU A 66 22.68 -15.24 -1.11
N ASP A 67 21.95 -16.29 -1.48
CA ASP A 67 21.61 -16.60 -2.88
C ASP A 67 20.70 -15.52 -3.50
N ARG A 68 19.67 -15.07 -2.78
CA ARG A 68 18.79 -13.98 -3.24
C ARG A 68 19.52 -12.64 -3.36
N ILE A 69 20.46 -12.35 -2.46
CA ILE A 69 21.29 -11.12 -2.54
C ILE A 69 22.19 -11.15 -3.77
N LYS A 70 22.74 -12.31 -4.13
CA LYS A 70 23.53 -12.47 -5.36
C LYS A 70 22.69 -12.26 -6.62
N GLU A 71 21.41 -12.65 -6.61
CA GLU A 71 20.47 -12.42 -7.72
C GLU A 71 20.12 -10.94 -7.91
N LEU A 72 20.10 -10.14 -6.84
CA LEU A 72 19.77 -8.70 -6.88
C LEU A 72 20.91 -7.81 -7.43
N ASN A 73 22.14 -8.31 -7.48
CA ASN A 73 23.32 -7.59 -7.98
C ASN A 73 23.61 -7.83 -9.47
N LYS A 74 22.70 -8.50 -10.20
CA LYS A 74 22.75 -8.68 -11.66
C LYS A 74 21.81 -7.72 -12.36
#